data_AF-A0A143CCK2-F1
#
_entry.id   AF-A0A143CCK2-F1
#
_cell.length_a   1.000
_cell.length_b   1.000
_cell.length_c   1.000
_cell.angle_alpha   90.00
_cell.angle_beta   90.00
_cell.angle_gamma   90.00
#
_symmetry.space_group_name_H-M   'P 1'
#
loop_
_entity.id
_entity.type
_entity.pdbx_description
1 polymer ?
#
loop_
_entity_poly.entity_id
_entity_poly.type
_entity_poly.pdbx_seq_one_letter_code
_entity_poly.pdbx_strand_id
1 'polypeptide(L)'
;MEQLSGVLCISGYQVDEKRLGRTPAHWRGQAQPSPSHREELLLLMYSSLIGDPFCWATQQDGRLIHDIIPIQGHEHEQLGSSSEALLTWHTEDAFHPLRGDFLTFACLRNPYQAATTIGYADDLRLPDDVRDVLFERRFTIRPDESHFSKNNSVTDAEAFEDIEKMQTDPEPVAVLFGVPDRPYVRADPYFMDVPEDDGQARFALDALCKAMDEAMFDLVLESGDFCFLDNFRVVHGRKPFTARHDGTDRWLKRINVTGDLRKSRGARDARAIRAGA
;
A
#
# COMPACT_ATOMS: atom_id res chain seq x y z
N MET A 1 -8.62 12.32 -23.79
CA MET A 1 -8.06 11.89 -22.52
C MET A 1 -9.21 11.35 -21.72
N GLU A 2 -9.32 10.02 -21.65
CA GLU A 2 -10.23 9.37 -20.70
C GLU A 2 -10.02 9.96 -19.31
N GLN A 3 -11.10 10.04 -18.54
CA GLN A 3 -11.09 10.29 -17.11
C GLN A 3 -9.84 9.59 -16.52
N LEU A 4 -8.89 10.34 -15.96
CA LEU A 4 -7.81 9.72 -15.21
C LEU A 4 -8.45 9.11 -13.96
N SER A 5 -8.90 7.86 -14.10
CA SER A 5 -9.19 6.96 -13.00
C SER A 5 -7.97 6.97 -12.08
N GLY A 6 -8.16 6.87 -10.77
CA GLY A 6 -7.05 6.76 -9.81
C GLY A 6 -6.18 5.50 -9.99
N VAL A 7 -6.36 4.77 -11.09
CA VAL A 7 -5.58 3.60 -11.52
C VAL A 7 -5.17 3.77 -12.98
N LEU A 8 -3.89 3.51 -13.27
CA LEU A 8 -3.34 3.35 -14.61
C LEU A 8 -2.63 1.99 -14.69
N CYS A 9 -2.89 1.21 -15.74
CA CYS A 9 -2.14 -0.02 -16.02
C CYS A 9 -1.46 0.10 -17.40
N ILE A 10 -0.16 -0.18 -17.43
CA ILE A 10 0.64 -0.29 -18.66
C ILE A 10 0.97 -1.76 -18.86
N SER A 11 0.36 -2.37 -19.87
CA SER A 11 0.47 -3.79 -20.16
C SER A 11 1.37 -4.09 -21.35
N GLY A 12 1.80 -5.35 -21.46
CA GLY A 12 2.48 -5.89 -22.64
C GLY A 12 4.01 -5.95 -22.54
N TYR A 13 4.61 -5.64 -21.39
CA TYR A 13 6.03 -5.93 -21.17
C TYR A 13 6.25 -7.44 -21.11
N GLN A 14 7.30 -7.94 -21.75
CA GLN A 14 7.60 -9.37 -21.76
C GLN A 14 8.61 -9.71 -20.65
N VAL A 15 8.13 -10.36 -19.59
CA VAL A 15 8.98 -10.88 -18.52
C VAL A 15 9.67 -12.16 -18.99
N ASP A 16 11.00 -12.17 -18.98
CA ASP A 16 11.79 -13.38 -19.24
C ASP A 16 11.75 -14.29 -18.00
N GLU A 17 10.74 -15.18 -17.96
CA GLU A 17 10.51 -16.13 -16.87
C GLU A 17 11.72 -17.05 -16.58
N LYS A 18 12.52 -17.36 -17.61
CA LYS A 18 13.70 -18.22 -17.44
C LYS A 18 14.82 -17.47 -16.72
N ARG A 19 15.05 -16.21 -17.07
CA ARG A 19 16.00 -15.34 -16.36
C ARG A 19 15.50 -14.99 -14.96
N LEU A 20 14.21 -14.63 -14.84
CA LEU A 20 13.58 -14.28 -13.57
C LEU A 20 13.74 -15.42 -12.56
N GLY A 21 13.61 -16.65 -13.04
CA GLY A 21 13.77 -17.85 -12.22
C GLY A 21 12.63 -18.00 -11.21
N ARG A 22 12.94 -18.64 -10.09
CA ARG A 22 11.96 -18.98 -9.05
C ARG A 22 11.57 -17.74 -8.25
N THR A 23 10.29 -17.64 -7.90
CA THR A 23 9.82 -16.71 -6.87
C THR A 23 10.58 -17.02 -5.56
N PRO A 24 11.24 -16.02 -4.94
CA PRO A 24 11.96 -16.21 -3.69
C PRO A 24 11.01 -16.65 -2.57
N ALA A 25 11.52 -17.44 -1.61
CA ALA A 25 10.74 -17.81 -0.42
C ALA A 25 10.62 -16.65 0.59
N HIS A 26 11.51 -15.66 0.50
CA HIS A 26 11.53 -14.47 1.34
C HIS A 26 12.24 -13.32 0.62
N TRP A 27 11.92 -12.08 1.00
CA TRP A 27 12.66 -10.89 0.56
C TRP A 27 14.08 -10.77 1.14
N ARG A 28 14.34 -11.43 2.28
CA ARG A 28 15.64 -11.47 2.97
C ARG A 28 16.60 -12.38 2.21
N GLY A 29 17.89 -12.02 2.21
CA GLY A 29 18.94 -12.86 1.63
C GLY A 29 18.87 -13.03 0.11
N GLN A 30 18.14 -12.18 -0.61
CA GLN A 30 18.09 -12.21 -2.07
C GLN A 30 19.44 -11.87 -2.72
N ALA A 31 19.67 -12.45 -3.90
CA ALA A 31 20.85 -12.20 -4.70
C ALA A 31 20.97 -10.72 -5.10
N GLN A 32 22.21 -10.24 -5.22
CA GLN A 32 22.53 -8.89 -5.68
C GLN A 32 23.48 -8.97 -6.88
N PRO A 33 23.08 -8.47 -8.07
CA PRO A 33 21.77 -7.86 -8.37
C PRO A 33 20.62 -8.90 -8.37
N SER A 34 19.40 -8.40 -8.15
CA SER A 34 18.15 -9.17 -8.22
C SER A 34 17.97 -9.83 -9.60
N PRO A 35 17.42 -11.05 -9.70
CA PRO A 35 17.12 -11.66 -11.01
C PRO A 35 16.06 -10.87 -11.80
N SER A 36 15.27 -10.04 -11.12
CA SER A 36 14.27 -9.13 -11.69
C SER A 36 14.79 -7.70 -11.93
N HIS A 37 16.11 -7.49 -11.91
CA HIS A 37 16.71 -6.14 -11.96
C HIS A 37 16.25 -5.28 -13.15
N ARG A 38 15.96 -5.88 -14.31
CA ARG A 38 15.44 -5.14 -15.48
C ARG A 38 14.07 -4.55 -15.21
N GLU A 39 13.19 -5.33 -14.59
CA GLU A 39 11.84 -4.95 -14.24
C GLU A 39 11.84 -3.91 -13.11
N GLU A 40 12.73 -4.07 -12.13
CA GLU A 40 12.96 -3.11 -11.06
C GLU A 40 13.40 -1.74 -11.59
N LEU A 41 14.35 -1.69 -12.53
CA LEU A 41 14.78 -0.45 -13.18
C LEU A 41 13.64 0.21 -13.96
N LEU A 42 12.84 -0.58 -14.68
CA LEU A 42 11.71 -0.06 -15.44
C LEU A 42 10.63 0.52 -14.53
N LEU A 43 10.29 -0.18 -13.44
CA LEU A 43 9.38 0.31 -12.42
C LEU A 43 9.90 1.64 -11.84
N LEU A 44 11.17 1.69 -11.44
CA LEU A 44 11.79 2.91 -10.90
C LEU A 44 11.74 4.08 -11.89
N MET A 45 11.99 3.84 -13.17
CA MET A 45 11.88 4.88 -14.21
C MET A 45 10.46 5.40 -14.33
N TYR A 46 9.44 4.52 -14.38
CA TYR A 46 8.05 4.96 -14.43
C TYR A 46 7.61 5.70 -13.17
N SER A 47 7.96 5.19 -11.98
CA SER A 47 7.70 5.86 -10.71
C SER A 47 8.31 7.26 -10.66
N SER A 48 9.49 7.45 -11.26
CA SER A 48 10.18 8.75 -11.33
C SER A 48 9.50 9.76 -12.27
N LEU A 49 8.59 9.33 -13.14
CA LEU A 49 7.81 10.23 -14.01
C LEU A 49 6.63 10.88 -13.28
N ILE A 50 6.14 10.24 -12.21
CA ILE A 50 4.96 10.69 -11.45
C ILE A 50 5.32 11.28 -10.08
N GLY A 51 6.59 11.22 -9.69
CA GLY A 51 7.10 11.83 -8.46
C GLY A 51 8.48 11.32 -8.08
N ASP A 52 8.77 11.38 -6.79
CA ASP A 52 9.98 10.88 -6.16
C ASP A 52 9.73 9.50 -5.52
N PRO A 53 10.38 8.43 -6.02
CA PRO A 53 10.43 7.15 -5.34
C PRO A 53 11.04 7.30 -3.94
N PHE A 54 10.42 6.69 -2.94
CA PHE A 54 10.91 6.70 -1.56
C PHE A 54 10.60 5.36 -0.86
N CYS A 55 11.18 5.16 0.32
CA CYS A 55 10.96 3.96 1.13
C CYS A 55 10.80 4.30 2.60
N TRP A 56 10.37 3.32 3.39
CA TRP A 56 10.34 3.38 4.84
C TRP A 56 11.50 2.58 5.39
N ALA A 57 12.28 3.15 6.32
CA ALA A 57 13.35 2.42 7.00
C ALA A 57 12.83 1.13 7.68
N THR A 58 11.57 1.15 8.10
CA THR A 58 10.87 0.06 8.78
C THR A 58 10.19 -0.95 7.84
N GLN A 59 10.35 -0.86 6.52
CA GLN A 59 9.81 -1.87 5.59
C GLN A 59 10.95 -2.48 4.77
N GLN A 60 11.08 -3.81 4.83
CA GLN A 60 12.06 -4.60 4.08
C GLN A 60 13.50 -4.04 4.14
N ASP A 61 13.96 -3.64 5.33
CA ASP A 61 15.28 -3.02 5.57
C ASP A 61 15.51 -1.71 4.77
N GLY A 62 14.48 -0.89 4.57
CA GLY A 62 14.61 0.38 3.87
C GLY A 62 14.88 0.24 2.37
N ARG A 63 14.53 -0.89 1.76
CA ARG A 63 14.69 -1.08 0.32
C ARG A 63 13.76 -0.15 -0.45
N LEU A 64 14.28 0.48 -1.50
CA LEU A 64 13.44 1.33 -2.37
C LEU A 64 12.36 0.55 -3.12
N ILE A 65 12.66 -0.72 -3.44
CA ILE A 65 11.78 -1.60 -4.21
C ILE A 65 11.49 -2.83 -3.37
N HIS A 66 10.22 -3.00 -3.02
CA HIS A 66 9.76 -4.09 -2.17
C HIS A 66 9.36 -5.31 -3.00
N ASP A 67 9.55 -6.49 -2.43
CA ASP A 67 8.98 -7.73 -2.92
C ASP A 67 7.61 -8.00 -2.29
N ILE A 68 6.62 -8.25 -3.12
CA ILE A 68 5.31 -8.76 -2.70
C ILE A 68 5.21 -10.21 -3.20
N ILE A 69 5.51 -11.12 -2.28
CA ILE A 69 5.61 -12.58 -2.47
C ILE A 69 5.00 -13.26 -1.25
N PRO A 70 4.35 -14.43 -1.40
CA PRO A 70 3.85 -15.16 -0.24
C PRO A 70 5.01 -15.73 0.59
N ILE A 71 5.03 -15.42 1.88
CA ILE A 71 6.05 -15.90 2.83
C ILE A 71 5.39 -16.92 3.75
N GLN A 72 6.05 -18.08 3.91
CA GLN A 72 5.56 -19.11 4.81
C GLN A 72 5.54 -18.60 6.26
N GLY A 73 4.44 -18.83 6.97
CA GLY A 73 4.16 -18.28 8.30
C GLY A 73 3.39 -16.95 8.29
N HIS A 74 3.25 -16.28 7.14
CA HIS A 74 2.53 -15.01 7.00
C HIS A 74 1.12 -15.22 6.40
N GLU A 75 0.67 -16.46 6.20
CA GLU A 75 -0.50 -16.82 5.37
C GLU A 75 -1.80 -16.13 5.81
N HIS A 76 -1.91 -15.80 7.09
CA HIS A 76 -3.10 -15.21 7.71
C HIS A 76 -2.89 -13.76 8.20
N GLU A 77 -1.76 -13.14 7.87
CA GLU A 77 -1.47 -11.76 8.28
C GLU A 77 -2.17 -10.74 7.34
N GLN A 78 -2.39 -9.51 7.82
CA GLN A 78 -2.81 -8.37 6.99
C GLN A 78 -1.59 -7.68 6.36
N LEU A 79 -0.80 -8.43 5.59
CA LEU A 79 0.43 -7.96 4.95
C LEU A 79 0.47 -8.34 3.46
N GLY A 80 1.27 -7.61 2.68
CA GLY A 80 1.52 -7.94 1.27
C GLY A 80 2.10 -9.36 1.06
N SER A 81 2.78 -9.89 2.08
CA SER A 81 3.36 -11.24 2.11
C SER A 81 2.37 -12.36 2.45
N SER A 82 1.14 -12.02 2.81
CA SER A 82 0.08 -12.99 3.12
C SER A 82 -0.41 -13.70 1.86
N SER A 83 -1.17 -14.78 2.00
CA SER A 83 -1.78 -15.50 0.88
C SER A 83 -3.22 -15.94 1.15
N GLU A 84 -3.47 -16.62 2.27
CA GLU A 84 -4.78 -17.24 2.56
C GLU A 84 -5.81 -16.28 3.14
N ALA A 85 -5.38 -15.23 3.84
CA ALA A 85 -6.28 -14.17 4.29
C ALA A 85 -6.66 -13.22 3.14
N LEU A 86 -7.90 -12.74 3.19
CA LEU A 86 -8.28 -11.53 2.47
C LEU A 86 -7.42 -10.38 3.00
N LEU A 87 -6.66 -9.73 2.12
CA LEU A 87 -6.06 -8.46 2.46
C LEU A 87 -7.13 -7.39 2.29
N THR A 88 -7.64 -6.91 3.42
CA THR A 88 -8.70 -5.91 3.47
C THR A 88 -8.25 -4.64 2.74
N TRP A 89 -9.19 -3.94 2.11
CA TRP A 89 -8.83 -2.75 1.36
C TRP A 89 -8.37 -1.65 2.30
N HIS A 90 -7.39 -0.88 1.86
CA HIS A 90 -6.82 0.22 2.61
C HIS A 90 -6.17 1.24 1.65
N THR A 91 -5.98 2.45 2.17
CA THR A 91 -5.00 3.41 1.68
C THR A 91 -3.62 2.95 2.15
N GLU A 92 -2.63 2.89 1.27
CA GLU A 92 -1.28 2.44 1.65
C GLU A 92 -0.67 3.38 2.69
N ASP A 93 -0.12 2.79 3.75
CA ASP A 93 0.48 3.47 4.91
C ASP A 93 -0.47 4.57 5.47
N ALA A 94 -1.79 4.29 5.52
CA ALA A 94 -2.82 5.26 5.87
C ALA A 94 -2.55 6.00 7.18
N PHE A 95 -1.95 5.36 8.17
CA PHE A 95 -1.62 5.97 9.46
C PHE A 95 -0.61 7.12 9.35
N HIS A 96 0.24 7.13 8.31
CA HIS A 96 1.37 8.05 8.26
C HIS A 96 1.03 9.37 7.53
N PRO A 97 1.38 10.55 8.10
CA PRO A 97 1.16 11.84 7.44
C PRO A 97 2.03 12.03 6.19
N LEU A 98 3.17 11.33 6.11
CA LEU A 98 4.09 11.37 4.96
C LEU A 98 3.88 10.20 3.99
N ARG A 99 2.74 9.49 4.06
CA ARG A 99 2.41 8.38 3.17
C ARG A 99 2.59 8.73 1.68
N GLY A 100 2.76 7.69 0.87
CA GLY A 100 2.92 7.84 -0.56
C GLY A 100 1.71 8.53 -1.19
N ASP A 101 1.99 9.36 -2.18
CA ASP A 101 0.96 9.97 -3.02
C ASP A 101 0.54 8.99 -4.13
N PHE A 102 1.47 8.14 -4.58
CA PHE A 102 1.19 7.02 -5.47
C PHE A 102 1.83 5.73 -4.97
N LEU A 103 1.16 4.62 -5.31
CA LEU A 103 1.66 3.27 -5.13
C LEU A 103 1.85 2.63 -6.50
N THR A 104 3.00 2.02 -6.74
CA THR A 104 3.31 1.45 -8.06
C THR A 104 3.69 -0.01 -7.95
N PHE A 105 3.22 -0.82 -8.89
CA PHE A 105 3.47 -2.25 -8.96
C PHE A 105 4.07 -2.64 -10.31
N ALA A 106 4.98 -3.62 -10.30
CA ALA A 106 5.30 -4.41 -11.48
C ALA A 106 4.94 -5.88 -11.20
N CYS A 107 4.02 -6.44 -11.97
CA CYS A 107 3.63 -7.84 -11.85
C CYS A 107 4.61 -8.70 -12.65
N LEU A 108 5.44 -9.45 -11.96
CA LEU A 108 6.40 -10.35 -12.59
C LEU A 108 5.74 -11.68 -12.92
N ARG A 109 4.93 -12.20 -11.98
CA ARG A 109 4.23 -13.47 -12.11
C ARG A 109 2.95 -13.47 -11.29
N ASN A 110 1.86 -14.03 -11.83
CA ASN A 110 0.59 -14.21 -11.10
C ASN A 110 -0.17 -15.45 -11.60
N PRO A 111 0.27 -16.67 -11.24
CA PRO A 111 -0.30 -17.90 -11.80
C PRO A 111 -1.71 -18.20 -11.26
N TYR A 112 -2.09 -17.54 -10.17
CA TYR A 112 -3.37 -17.73 -9.48
C TYR A 112 -4.47 -16.82 -10.01
N GLN A 113 -4.11 -15.83 -10.83
CA GLN A 113 -5.02 -14.72 -11.18
C GLN A 113 -5.57 -14.04 -9.90
N ALA A 114 -4.75 -13.97 -8.85
CA ALA A 114 -5.15 -13.36 -7.58
C ALA A 114 -5.36 -11.86 -7.82
N ALA A 115 -6.62 -11.45 -7.74
CA ALA A 115 -7.04 -10.08 -8.01
C ALA A 115 -6.55 -9.12 -6.92
N THR A 116 -5.96 -8.01 -7.35
CA THR A 116 -5.92 -6.79 -6.54
C THR A 116 -7.34 -6.20 -6.57
N THR A 117 -7.91 -5.90 -5.41
CA THR A 117 -9.22 -5.23 -5.35
C THR A 117 -9.00 -3.73 -5.32
N ILE A 118 -9.84 -2.96 -6.03
CA ILE A 118 -9.74 -1.50 -6.15
C ILE A 118 -11.09 -0.86 -5.87
N GLY A 119 -11.10 0.25 -5.13
CA GLY A 119 -12.28 1.10 -4.93
C GLY A 119 -11.93 2.58 -5.07
N TYR A 120 -12.78 3.33 -5.75
CA TYR A 120 -12.61 4.77 -5.95
C TYR A 120 -13.43 5.56 -4.92
N ALA A 121 -12.79 6.48 -4.21
CA ALA A 121 -13.48 7.38 -3.29
C ALA A 121 -14.50 8.28 -4.00
N ASP A 122 -14.16 8.73 -5.21
CA ASP A 122 -15.00 9.62 -6.03
C ASP A 122 -16.31 8.97 -6.50
N ASP A 123 -16.39 7.64 -6.51
CA ASP A 123 -17.58 6.89 -6.95
C ASP A 123 -18.58 6.63 -5.82
N LEU A 124 -18.18 6.91 -4.56
CA LEU A 124 -19.02 6.64 -3.40
C LEU A 124 -20.14 7.65 -3.25
N ARG A 125 -21.36 7.14 -3.14
CA ARG A 125 -22.56 7.94 -2.82
C ARG A 125 -22.90 7.75 -1.36
N LEU A 126 -22.52 8.71 -0.54
CA LEU A 126 -22.79 8.74 0.89
C LEU A 126 -23.79 9.86 1.22
N PRO A 127 -24.67 9.67 2.22
CA PRO A 127 -25.49 10.75 2.77
C PRO A 127 -24.62 11.94 3.21
N ASP A 128 -25.14 13.16 3.08
CA ASP A 128 -24.38 14.38 3.39
C ASP A 128 -23.97 14.46 4.86
N ASP A 129 -24.84 14.02 5.78
CA ASP A 129 -24.54 13.94 7.21
C ASP A 129 -23.42 12.94 7.53
N VAL A 130 -23.37 11.81 6.82
CA VAL A 130 -22.26 10.85 6.91
C VAL A 130 -20.97 11.46 6.36
N ARG A 131 -21.04 12.15 5.22
CA ARG A 131 -19.87 12.81 4.62
C ARG A 131 -19.30 13.86 5.54
N ASP A 132 -20.15 14.73 6.09
CA ASP A 132 -19.73 15.80 7.00
C ASP A 132 -18.91 15.23 8.18
N VAL A 133 -19.38 14.15 8.80
CA VAL A 133 -18.65 13.47 9.88
C VAL A 133 -17.32 12.88 9.40
N LEU A 134 -17.27 12.26 8.22
CA LEU A 134 -16.03 11.70 7.66
C LEU A 134 -14.97 12.77 7.33
N PHE A 135 -15.37 14.03 7.14
CA PHE A 135 -14.47 15.17 6.97
C PHE A 135 -13.93 15.73 8.29
N GLU A 136 -14.49 15.34 9.43
CA GLU A 136 -14.02 15.73 10.75
C GLU A 136 -12.87 14.84 11.23
N ARG A 137 -11.98 15.41 12.05
CA ARG A 137 -10.83 14.69 12.63
C ARG A 137 -11.23 13.85 13.84
N ARG A 138 -12.05 12.82 13.63
CA ARG A 138 -12.67 11.99 14.67
C ARG A 138 -12.23 10.52 14.66
N PHE A 139 -11.32 10.17 13.75
CA PHE A 139 -10.88 8.80 13.51
C PHE A 139 -9.40 8.66 13.84
N THR A 140 -8.96 7.53 14.34
CA THR A 140 -7.52 7.23 14.50
C THR A 140 -7.15 6.07 13.59
N ILE A 141 -5.92 6.07 13.08
CA ILE A 141 -5.37 4.97 12.27
C ILE A 141 -4.03 4.60 12.88
N ARG A 142 -3.85 3.32 13.17
CA ARG A 142 -2.61 2.78 13.76
C ARG A 142 -1.70 2.19 12.69
N PRO A 143 -0.38 2.19 12.90
CA PRO A 143 0.55 1.45 12.05
C PRO A 143 0.16 -0.01 11.85
N ASP A 144 0.30 -0.50 10.63
CA ASP A 144 0.17 -1.92 10.34
C ASP A 144 1.44 -2.68 10.77
N GLU A 145 1.33 -4.01 10.82
CA GLU A 145 2.42 -4.83 11.34
C GLU A 145 3.71 -4.77 10.52
N SER A 146 3.67 -4.35 9.25
CA SER A 146 4.86 -4.28 8.39
C SER A 146 5.91 -3.31 8.93
N HIS A 147 5.48 -2.28 9.66
CA HIS A 147 6.35 -1.27 10.25
C HIS A 147 6.97 -1.69 11.58
N PHE A 148 6.68 -2.88 12.11
CA PHE A 148 7.28 -3.37 13.35
C PHE A 148 8.61 -4.10 13.12
N SER A 149 9.50 -3.99 14.10
CA SER A 149 10.88 -4.50 14.04
C SER A 149 10.97 -6.01 13.75
N LYS A 150 9.99 -6.82 14.16
CA LYS A 150 9.89 -8.26 13.85
C LYS A 150 9.94 -8.55 12.34
N ASN A 151 9.48 -7.59 11.53
CA ASN A 151 9.39 -7.70 10.09
C ASN A 151 10.61 -7.12 9.36
N ASN A 152 11.68 -6.75 10.07
CA ASN A 152 12.92 -6.26 9.52
C ASN A 152 14.11 -7.09 10.01
N SER A 153 15.25 -6.96 9.36
CA SER A 153 16.53 -7.57 9.74
C SER A 153 17.53 -6.55 10.28
N VAL A 154 17.35 -5.28 9.92
CA VAL A 154 18.11 -4.16 10.48
C VAL A 154 17.20 -3.38 11.43
N THR A 155 17.72 -3.08 12.62
CA THR A 155 17.06 -2.19 13.58
C THR A 155 17.58 -0.77 13.40
N ASP A 156 16.84 0.05 12.67
CA ASP A 156 16.92 1.51 12.80
C ASP A 156 16.09 1.92 14.02
N ALA A 157 16.73 2.00 15.18
CA ALA A 157 16.05 2.14 16.47
C ALA A 157 15.16 3.38 16.54
N GLU A 158 15.61 4.51 15.99
CA GLU A 158 14.85 5.77 16.03
C GLU A 158 13.57 5.69 15.17
N ALA A 159 13.65 5.11 13.97
CA ALA A 159 12.49 4.94 13.10
C ALA A 159 11.41 4.05 13.75
N PHE A 160 11.80 2.98 14.44
CA PHE A 160 10.84 2.12 15.14
C PHE A 160 10.22 2.80 16.38
N GLU A 161 10.95 3.68 17.09
CA GLU A 161 10.40 4.46 18.22
C GLU A 161 9.29 5.41 17.75
N ASP A 162 9.46 6.07 16.61
CA ASP A 162 8.43 6.95 16.03
C ASP A 162 7.15 6.16 15.69
N ILE A 163 7.29 4.96 15.12
CA ILE A 163 6.16 4.06 14.83
C ILE A 163 5.46 3.60 16.12
N GLU A 164 6.21 3.23 17.17
CA GLU A 164 5.63 2.86 18.46
C GLU A 164 4.84 4.01 19.10
N LYS A 165 5.30 5.25 18.92
CA LYS A 165 4.56 6.42 19.38
C LYS A 165 3.23 6.57 18.63
N MET A 166 3.22 6.42 17.31
CA MET A 166 1.98 6.46 16.52
C MET A 166 1.03 5.30 16.86
N GLN A 167 1.56 4.16 17.31
CA GLN A 167 0.75 3.03 17.77
C GLN A 167 0.04 3.32 19.10
N THR A 168 0.74 4.00 20.02
CA THR A 168 0.25 4.25 21.39
C THR A 168 -0.60 5.50 21.50
N ASP A 169 -0.30 6.54 20.71
CA ASP A 169 -1.00 7.83 20.70
C ASP A 169 -1.25 8.30 19.25
N PRO A 170 -2.16 7.63 18.51
CA PRO A 170 -2.45 8.01 17.13
C PRO A 170 -3.22 9.32 17.05
N GLU A 171 -2.70 10.26 16.28
CA GLU A 171 -3.35 11.54 16.01
C GLU A 171 -4.71 11.36 15.31
N PRO A 172 -5.77 12.07 15.74
CA PRO A 172 -7.06 12.04 15.05
C PRO A 172 -6.95 12.57 13.62
N VAL A 173 -7.53 11.87 12.65
CA VAL A 173 -7.55 12.18 11.22
C VAL A 173 -8.99 12.26 10.70
N ALA A 174 -9.15 12.94 9.57
CA ALA A 174 -10.35 12.84 8.75
C ALA A 174 -10.18 11.71 7.74
N VAL A 175 -11.26 10.98 7.45
CA VAL A 175 -11.26 9.87 6.50
C VAL A 175 -11.44 10.39 5.08
N LEU A 176 -12.32 11.38 4.91
CA LEU A 176 -12.46 12.15 3.69
C LEU A 176 -11.82 13.53 3.87
N PHE A 177 -11.17 14.04 2.84
CA PHE A 177 -10.54 15.36 2.88
C PHE A 177 -10.37 15.94 1.48
N GLY A 178 -9.85 17.18 1.39
CA GLY A 178 -9.74 17.88 0.12
C GLY A 178 -11.05 18.57 -0.26
N VAL A 179 -11.45 18.46 -1.53
CA VAL A 179 -12.67 19.11 -2.03
C VAL A 179 -13.90 18.24 -1.72
N PRO A 180 -14.94 18.75 -1.04
CA PRO A 180 -16.12 17.96 -0.67
C PRO A 180 -16.73 17.14 -1.82
N ASP A 181 -16.91 17.74 -2.99
CA ASP A 181 -17.57 17.09 -4.14
C ASP A 181 -16.76 15.98 -4.81
N ARG A 182 -15.45 15.94 -4.56
CA ARG A 182 -14.49 14.95 -5.09
C ARG A 182 -13.41 14.72 -4.04
N PRO A 183 -13.77 14.04 -2.94
CA PRO A 183 -12.89 13.93 -1.79
C PRO A 183 -11.73 12.99 -2.09
N TYR A 184 -10.61 13.27 -1.45
CA TYR A 184 -9.60 12.25 -1.20
C TYR A 184 -10.02 11.36 -0.03
N VAL A 185 -9.49 10.13 -0.01
CA VAL A 185 -9.71 9.13 1.03
C VAL A 185 -8.41 8.80 1.75
N ARG A 186 -8.53 8.57 3.05
CA ARG A 186 -7.48 8.04 3.92
C ARG A 186 -8.14 7.09 4.90
N ALA A 187 -8.18 5.81 4.55
CA ALA A 187 -8.88 4.81 5.34
C ALA A 187 -8.10 3.49 5.38
N ASP A 188 -8.13 2.84 6.53
CA ASP A 188 -7.66 1.48 6.73
C ASP A 188 -8.57 0.85 7.80
N PRO A 189 -9.72 0.28 7.42
CA PRO A 189 -10.72 -0.21 8.37
C PRO A 189 -10.18 -1.22 9.38
N TYR A 190 -9.14 -1.96 9.03
CA TYR A 190 -8.56 -2.97 9.90
C TYR A 190 -7.77 -2.34 11.05
N PHE A 191 -7.07 -1.24 10.80
CA PHE A 191 -6.27 -0.51 11.79
C PHE A 191 -6.90 0.81 12.27
N MET A 192 -8.14 1.06 11.88
CA MET A 192 -8.91 2.24 12.26
C MET A 192 -9.69 2.05 13.56
N ASP A 193 -9.78 3.14 14.32
CA ASP A 193 -10.61 3.19 15.52
C ASP A 193 -11.32 4.53 15.69
N VAL A 194 -12.43 4.50 16.42
CA VAL A 194 -13.29 5.63 16.76
C VAL A 194 -13.56 5.57 18.27
N PRO A 195 -13.49 6.71 19.00
CA PRO A 195 -13.82 6.75 20.42
C PRO A 195 -15.15 6.05 20.76
N GLU A 196 -15.20 5.31 21.87
CA GLU A 196 -16.38 4.50 22.25
C GLU A 196 -17.65 5.32 22.43
N ASP A 197 -17.52 6.58 22.86
CA ASP A 197 -18.61 7.52 23.06
C ASP A 197 -19.04 8.25 21.78
N ASP A 198 -18.33 8.04 20.67
CA ASP A 198 -18.61 8.68 19.38
C ASP A 198 -19.38 7.75 18.41
N GLY A 199 -20.66 7.54 18.73
CA GLY A 199 -21.56 6.72 17.91
C GLY A 199 -21.81 7.28 16.51
N GLN A 200 -21.67 8.60 16.29
CA GLN A 200 -21.85 9.21 14.98
C GLN A 200 -20.67 8.91 14.05
N ALA A 201 -19.43 9.06 14.54
CA ALA A 201 -18.24 8.71 13.76
C ALA A 201 -18.20 7.21 13.48
N ARG A 202 -18.60 6.36 14.44
CA ARG A 202 -18.69 4.91 14.21
C ARG A 202 -19.67 4.58 13.09
N PHE A 203 -20.88 5.14 13.15
CA PHE A 203 -21.88 4.97 12.10
C PHE A 203 -21.37 5.45 10.73
N ALA A 204 -20.70 6.60 10.69
CA ALA A 204 -20.17 7.16 9.45
C ALA A 204 -19.07 6.27 8.83
N LEU A 205 -18.17 5.72 9.66
CA LEU A 205 -17.15 4.76 9.23
C LEU A 205 -17.78 3.47 8.71
N ASP A 206 -18.76 2.91 9.42
CA ASP A 206 -19.45 1.68 8.99
C ASP A 206 -20.18 1.89 7.66
N ALA A 207 -20.82 3.05 7.47
CA ALA A 207 -21.49 3.43 6.23
C ALA A 207 -20.50 3.57 5.06
N LEU A 208 -19.33 4.20 5.30
CA LEU A 208 -18.25 4.25 4.32
C LEU A 208 -17.76 2.85 3.95
N CYS A 209 -17.49 2.01 4.95
CA CYS A 209 -16.95 0.68 4.71
C CYS A 209 -17.90 -0.16 3.86
N LYS A 210 -19.19 -0.16 4.21
CA LYS A 210 -20.23 -0.84 3.44
C LYS A 210 -20.30 -0.32 2.00
N ALA A 211 -20.34 1.01 1.81
CA ALA A 211 -20.44 1.59 0.48
C ALA A 211 -19.20 1.26 -0.38
N MET A 212 -18.01 1.26 0.24
CA MET A 212 -16.77 0.89 -0.43
C MET A 212 -16.77 -0.58 -0.82
N ASP A 213 -17.09 -1.50 0.12
CA ASP A 213 -17.16 -2.94 -0.13
C ASP A 213 -18.09 -3.29 -1.30
N GLU A 214 -19.24 -2.60 -1.41
CA GLU A 214 -20.20 -2.78 -2.50
C GLU A 214 -19.70 -2.22 -3.85
N ALA A 215 -18.78 -1.25 -3.84
CA ALA A 215 -18.24 -0.58 -5.02
C ALA A 215 -16.90 -1.15 -5.52
N MET A 216 -16.24 -2.01 -4.73
CA MET A 216 -14.95 -2.59 -5.11
C MET A 216 -15.05 -3.42 -6.40
N PHE A 217 -14.03 -3.34 -7.24
CA PHE A 217 -13.87 -4.20 -8.41
C PHE A 217 -12.52 -4.92 -8.41
N ASP A 218 -12.45 -6.00 -9.18
CA ASP A 218 -11.24 -6.81 -9.32
C ASP A 218 -10.36 -6.29 -10.46
N LEU A 219 -9.09 -6.03 -10.15
CA LEU A 219 -8.02 -5.79 -11.09
C LEU A 219 -7.02 -6.96 -11.02
N VAL A 220 -7.07 -7.84 -12.02
CA VAL A 220 -6.11 -8.93 -12.14
C VAL A 220 -4.90 -8.44 -12.92
N LEU A 221 -3.76 -8.34 -12.24
CA LEU A 221 -2.48 -8.01 -12.89
C LEU A 221 -1.86 -9.26 -13.51
N GLU A 222 -1.56 -9.18 -14.80
CA GLU A 222 -0.85 -10.20 -15.57
C GLU A 222 0.68 -9.99 -15.52
N SER A 223 1.45 -11.01 -15.88
CA SER A 223 2.90 -10.88 -16.00
C SER A 223 3.25 -9.81 -17.04
N GLY A 224 4.04 -8.82 -16.65
CA GLY A 224 4.39 -7.68 -17.48
C GLY A 224 3.53 -6.43 -17.30
N ASP A 225 2.51 -6.49 -16.43
CA ASP A 225 1.72 -5.30 -16.10
C ASP A 225 2.47 -4.40 -15.11
N PHE A 226 2.49 -3.11 -15.41
CA PHE A 226 2.91 -2.04 -14.50
C PHE A 226 1.68 -1.24 -14.10
N CYS A 227 1.33 -1.26 -12.82
CA CYS A 227 0.12 -0.62 -12.30
C CYS A 227 0.48 0.53 -11.37
N PHE A 228 -0.27 1.63 -11.48
CA PHE A 228 -0.05 2.87 -10.72
C PHE A 228 -1.37 3.26 -10.08
N LEU A 229 -1.37 3.38 -8.75
CA LEU A 229 -2.52 3.77 -7.96
C LEU A 229 -2.29 5.16 -7.36
N ASP A 230 -3.27 6.03 -7.49
CA ASP A 230 -3.37 7.30 -6.77
C ASP A 230 -3.86 7.01 -5.35
N ASN A 231 -2.93 7.02 -4.40
CA ASN A 231 -3.16 6.61 -3.01
C ASN A 231 -4.06 7.60 -2.26
N PHE A 232 -4.37 8.76 -2.85
CA PHE A 232 -5.32 9.73 -2.31
C PHE A 232 -6.74 9.49 -2.81
N ARG A 233 -6.93 8.79 -3.94
CA ARG A 233 -8.25 8.59 -4.57
C ARG A 233 -8.73 7.15 -4.53
N VAL A 234 -7.83 6.21 -4.31
CA VAL A 234 -8.08 4.78 -4.38
C VAL A 234 -7.73 4.11 -3.06
N VAL A 235 -8.59 3.18 -2.65
CA VAL A 235 -8.22 2.12 -1.71
C VAL A 235 -7.98 0.83 -2.49
N HIS A 236 -7.10 0.00 -1.97
CA HIS A 236 -6.77 -1.25 -2.62
C HIS A 236 -6.60 -2.39 -1.61
N GLY A 237 -6.86 -3.60 -2.05
CA GLY A 237 -6.66 -4.82 -1.27
C GLY A 237 -6.29 -5.98 -2.18
N ARG A 238 -6.44 -7.20 -1.68
CA ARG A 238 -6.16 -8.39 -2.49
C ARG A 238 -7.00 -9.58 -2.04
N LYS A 239 -7.59 -10.28 -3.02
CA LYS A 239 -8.29 -11.54 -2.76
C LYS A 239 -7.33 -12.62 -2.24
N PRO A 240 -7.84 -13.56 -1.42
CA PRO A 240 -7.04 -14.68 -0.94
C PRO A 240 -6.67 -15.62 -2.09
N PHE A 241 -5.52 -16.28 -1.96
CA PHE A 241 -5.05 -17.34 -2.86
C PHE A 241 -4.21 -18.35 -2.07
N THR A 242 -4.17 -19.61 -2.53
CA THR A 242 -3.36 -20.64 -1.88
C THR A 242 -1.96 -20.66 -2.50
N ALA A 243 -0.97 -20.18 -1.75
CA ALA A 243 0.43 -20.23 -2.15
C ALA A 243 0.95 -21.69 -2.19
N ARG A 244 1.88 -21.96 -3.10
CA ARG A 244 2.50 -23.29 -3.27
C ARG A 244 3.84 -23.39 -2.53
N HIS A 245 4.53 -22.26 -2.34
CA HIS A 245 5.89 -22.17 -1.79
C HIS A 245 6.92 -23.05 -2.53
N ASP A 246 6.66 -23.33 -3.81
CA ASP A 246 7.53 -24.13 -4.69
C ASP A 246 8.37 -23.24 -5.63
N GLY A 247 8.31 -21.92 -5.44
CA GLY A 247 9.00 -20.94 -6.27
C GLY A 247 8.27 -20.62 -7.58
N THR A 248 7.01 -21.02 -7.73
CA THR A 248 6.14 -20.61 -8.85
C THR A 248 5.11 -19.56 -8.46
N ASP A 249 5.11 -19.13 -7.20
CA ASP A 249 4.13 -18.22 -6.62
C ASP A 249 4.06 -16.84 -7.27
N ARG A 250 2.97 -16.11 -6.97
CA ARG A 250 2.77 -14.72 -7.35
C ARG A 250 3.92 -13.86 -6.85
N TRP A 251 4.41 -12.98 -7.73
CA TRP A 251 5.53 -12.10 -7.46
C TRP A 251 5.29 -10.73 -8.09
N LEU A 252 5.13 -9.72 -7.23
CA LEU A 252 5.08 -8.31 -7.62
C LEU A 252 6.27 -7.57 -7.02
N LYS A 253 6.71 -6.50 -7.70
CA LYS A 253 7.55 -5.45 -7.12
C LYS A 253 6.69 -4.24 -6.79
N ARG A 254 7.00 -3.54 -5.70
CA ARG A 254 6.29 -2.33 -5.26
C ARG A 254 7.28 -1.17 -5.05
N ILE A 255 6.91 0.03 -5.45
CA ILE A 255 7.56 1.29 -5.07
C ILE A 255 6.52 2.28 -4.55
N ASN A 256 6.83 2.93 -3.44
CA ASN A 256 6.13 4.12 -2.95
C ASN A 256 6.65 5.38 -3.64
N VAL A 257 5.75 6.28 -4.01
CA VAL A 257 6.10 7.53 -4.68
C VAL A 257 5.44 8.72 -3.99
N THR A 258 6.17 9.80 -3.82
CA THR A 258 5.63 11.08 -3.35
C THR A 258 5.83 12.19 -4.39
N GLY A 259 4.87 13.10 -4.53
CA GLY A 259 4.99 14.29 -5.35
C GLY A 259 5.95 15.34 -4.79
N ASP A 260 6.35 15.27 -3.52
CA ASP A 260 7.35 16.16 -2.93
C ASP A 260 8.16 15.49 -1.81
N LEU A 261 9.35 14.96 -2.15
CA LEU A 261 10.25 14.34 -1.16
C LEU A 261 10.79 15.34 -0.11
N ARG A 262 10.66 16.64 -0.33
CA ARG A 262 11.12 17.64 0.64
C ARG A 262 10.20 17.72 1.86
N LYS A 263 8.92 17.35 1.71
CA LYS A 263 7.94 17.32 2.81
C LYS A 263 8.37 16.39 3.95
N SER A 264 9.12 15.33 3.63
CA SER A 264 9.64 14.36 4.61
C SER A 264 11.02 14.72 5.18
N ARG A 265 11.61 15.89 4.88
CA ARG A 265 12.98 16.21 5.31
C ARG A 265 13.19 16.07 6.83
N GLY A 266 12.16 16.35 7.64
CA GLY A 266 12.23 16.20 9.10
C GLY A 266 12.41 14.76 9.59
N ALA A 267 12.00 13.77 8.79
CA ALA A 267 11.99 12.35 9.14
C ALA A 267 13.08 11.54 8.40
N ARG A 268 14.16 12.21 7.95
CA ARG A 268 15.25 11.57 7.18
C ARG A 268 16.61 11.97 7.73
N ASP A 269 17.55 11.04 7.82
CA ASP A 269 18.87 11.34 8.40
C ASP A 269 19.72 12.27 7.53
N ALA A 270 19.64 12.09 6.21
CA ALA A 270 20.41 12.87 5.25
C ALA A 270 19.58 13.28 4.03
N ARG A 271 19.99 14.39 3.41
CA ARG A 271 19.30 14.94 2.23
C ARG A 271 19.18 13.93 1.07
N ALA A 272 20.20 13.10 0.88
CA ALA A 272 20.29 12.11 -0.19
C ALA A 272 19.58 10.79 0.12
N ILE A 273 19.19 10.56 1.37
CA ILE A 273 18.48 9.34 1.77
C ILE A 273 17.02 9.48 1.35
N ARG A 274 16.51 8.44 0.69
CA ARG A 274 15.09 8.32 0.27
C ARG A 274 14.25 7.53 1.27
N ALA A 275 14.88 6.90 2.26
CA ALA A 275 14.21 6.27 3.38
C ALA A 275 13.76 7.33 4.39
N GLY A 276 12.47 7.34 4.75
CA GLY A 276 11.96 8.06 5.91
C GLY A 276 11.66 7.11 7.06
N ALA A 277 11.70 7.62 8.29
CA ALA A 277 10.97 7.06 9.41
C ALA A 277 9.46 7.22 9.18
#